data_AF-A0A804J7W5-F1
#
_entry.id   AF-A0A804J7W5-F1
#
_cell.length_a   1.000
_cell.length_b   1.000
_cell.length_c   1.000
_cell.angle_alpha   90.00
_cell.angle_beta   90.00
_cell.angle_gamma   90.00
#
_symmetry.space_group_name_H-M   'P 1'
#
loop_
_entity.id
_entity.type
_entity.pdbx_description
1 polymer ?
#
loop_
_entity_poly.entity_id
_entity_poly.type
_entity_poly.pdbx_seq_one_letter_code
_entity_poly.pdbx_strand_id
1 'polypeptide(L)'
;MLDQKEFVNKKETDVEEEKEHSNQASRVKLIVSDSFLSFMWVLSGSVIRYLIYMILGTGMDPISVLLKGYLALVYLYYFSQLRKVTNGGTYNPLFVLCHAISDNFVEFLYAVFGRIPAQVLGSVIGVWLINATFPAAANGPRLNVDVSYGALIEGLITFAIIIVSLGLNKFPRSSHKTWISSFAKLALHVLASDITGGVMNPASAFGWAYAQGKHLTKEHLCVYWLAPLEATLLVVWICSLFIKLPKRKRQHEMQYKDKLV
;
A
#
# COMPACT_ATOMS: atom_id res chain seq x y z
N MET A 1 54.80 -8.20 -2.59
CA MET A 1 53.85 -8.32 -1.46
C MET A 1 52.95 -7.10 -1.28
N LEU A 2 53.43 -5.86 -1.47
CA LEU A 2 52.60 -4.63 -1.46
C LEU A 2 51.55 -4.62 -2.60
N ASP A 3 51.97 -5.00 -3.81
CA ASP A 3 51.13 -5.01 -5.02
C ASP A 3 49.92 -5.96 -4.94
N GLN A 4 50.09 -7.10 -4.27
CA GLN A 4 49.02 -8.08 -4.09
C GLN A 4 47.98 -7.62 -3.06
N LYS A 5 48.38 -6.84 -2.05
CA LYS A 5 47.46 -6.23 -1.09
C LYS A 5 46.68 -5.09 -1.73
N GLU A 6 47.31 -4.22 -2.52
CA GLU A 6 46.63 -3.16 -3.26
C GLU A 6 45.62 -3.72 -4.27
N PHE A 7 45.96 -4.81 -4.96
CA PHE A 7 45.05 -5.47 -5.90
C PHE A 7 43.82 -6.10 -5.20
N VAL A 8 44.00 -6.72 -4.03
CA VAL A 8 42.90 -7.27 -3.23
C VAL A 8 42.01 -6.15 -2.71
N ASN A 9 42.60 -5.09 -2.16
CA ASN A 9 41.85 -3.95 -1.62
C ASN A 9 41.04 -3.25 -2.72
N LYS A 10 41.64 -3.06 -3.91
CA LYS A 10 40.95 -2.49 -5.07
C LYS A 10 39.75 -3.36 -5.51
N LYS A 11 39.91 -4.68 -5.55
CA LYS A 11 38.79 -5.59 -5.86
C LYS A 11 37.68 -5.54 -4.81
N GLU A 12 38.00 -5.42 -3.53
CA GLU A 12 36.98 -5.28 -2.48
C GLU A 12 36.22 -3.96 -2.61
N THR A 13 36.94 -2.87 -2.92
CA THR A 13 36.36 -1.55 -3.14
C THR A 13 35.41 -1.55 -4.35
N ASP A 14 35.87 -2.08 -5.50
CA ASP A 14 35.06 -2.18 -6.72
C ASP A 14 33.77 -3.01 -6.49
N VAL A 15 33.86 -4.08 -5.69
CA VAL A 15 32.71 -4.92 -5.32
C VAL A 15 31.73 -4.21 -4.38
N GLU A 16 32.22 -3.38 -3.45
CA GLU A 16 31.36 -2.57 -2.59
C GLU A 16 30.63 -1.48 -3.37
N GLU A 17 31.32 -0.79 -4.28
CA GLU A 17 30.71 0.22 -5.15
C GLU A 17 29.62 -0.39 -6.04
N GLU A 18 29.87 -1.57 -6.64
CA GLU A 18 28.88 -2.26 -7.47
C GLU A 18 27.64 -2.72 -6.66
N LYS A 19 27.84 -3.14 -5.41
CA LYS A 19 26.75 -3.45 -4.47
C LYS A 19 25.94 -2.22 -4.09
N GLU A 20 26.60 -1.09 -3.87
CA GLU A 20 25.92 0.17 -3.53
C GLU A 20 25.09 0.68 -4.72
N HIS A 21 25.68 0.70 -5.92
CA HIS A 21 24.99 1.09 -7.15
C HIS A 21 23.76 0.20 -7.44
N SER A 22 23.90 -1.12 -7.29
CA SER A 22 22.80 -2.06 -7.50
C SER A 22 21.69 -1.92 -6.45
N ASN A 23 22.04 -1.67 -5.18
CA ASN A 23 21.08 -1.36 -4.12
C ASN A 23 20.34 -0.05 -4.38
N GLN A 24 21.04 0.99 -4.83
CA GLN A 24 20.44 2.28 -5.17
C GLN A 24 19.47 2.15 -6.35
N ALA A 25 19.87 1.47 -7.43
CA ALA A 25 19.00 1.20 -8.58
C ALA A 25 17.73 0.42 -8.17
N SER A 26 17.88 -0.56 -7.28
CA SER A 26 16.75 -1.33 -6.71
C SER A 26 15.80 -0.46 -5.89
N ARG A 27 16.34 0.47 -5.08
CA ARG A 27 15.55 1.44 -4.32
C ARG A 27 14.77 2.39 -5.23
N VAL A 28 15.44 3.00 -6.22
CA VAL A 28 14.76 3.89 -7.18
C VAL A 28 13.65 3.14 -7.92
N LYS A 29 13.91 1.91 -8.36
CA LYS A 29 12.89 1.06 -9.00
C LYS A 29 11.65 0.84 -8.12
N LEU A 30 11.83 0.63 -6.81
CA LEU A 30 10.72 0.48 -5.86
C LEU A 30 9.93 1.78 -5.69
N ILE A 31 10.59 2.93 -5.61
CA ILE A 31 9.94 4.25 -5.55
C ILE A 31 9.08 4.48 -6.81
N VAL A 32 9.62 4.21 -7.99
CA VAL A 32 8.89 4.34 -9.26
C VAL A 32 7.71 3.37 -9.31
N SER A 33 7.92 2.12 -8.89
CA SER A 33 6.86 1.11 -8.84
C SER A 33 5.74 1.51 -7.88
N ASP A 34 6.08 2.07 -6.72
CA ASP A 34 5.12 2.57 -5.74
C ASP A 34 4.25 3.70 -6.31
N SER A 35 4.90 4.66 -6.97
CA SER A 35 4.19 5.77 -7.63
C SER A 35 3.24 5.26 -8.72
N PHE A 36 3.74 4.39 -9.59
CA PHE A 36 2.95 3.83 -10.69
C PHE A 36 1.77 2.99 -10.21
N LEU A 37 1.97 2.15 -9.19
CA LEU A 37 0.88 1.34 -8.63
C LEU A 37 -0.18 2.20 -7.94
N SER A 38 0.22 3.26 -7.22
CA SER A 38 -0.73 4.22 -6.64
C SER A 38 -1.53 4.97 -7.69
N PHE A 39 -0.85 5.42 -8.76
CA PHE A 39 -1.49 6.02 -9.93
C PHE A 39 -2.54 5.09 -10.53
N MET A 40 -2.15 3.85 -10.83
CA MET A 40 -3.05 2.84 -11.39
C MET A 40 -4.21 2.51 -10.45
N TRP A 41 -3.95 2.42 -9.15
CA TRP A 41 -4.98 2.15 -8.15
C TRP A 41 -6.09 3.21 -8.18
N VAL A 42 -5.70 4.49 -8.16
CA VAL A 42 -6.69 5.59 -8.21
C VAL A 42 -7.41 5.61 -9.55
N LEU A 43 -6.66 5.54 -10.67
CA LEU A 43 -7.23 5.63 -12.01
C LEU A 43 -8.23 4.50 -12.27
N SER A 44 -7.79 3.26 -12.14
CA SER A 44 -8.61 2.09 -12.45
C SER A 44 -9.75 1.92 -11.44
N GLY A 45 -9.53 2.13 -10.14
CA GLY A 45 -10.59 2.07 -9.14
C GLY A 45 -11.72 3.06 -9.42
N SER A 46 -11.38 4.28 -9.86
CA SER A 46 -12.37 5.31 -10.18
C SER A 46 -13.19 4.97 -11.42
N VAL A 47 -12.51 4.54 -12.50
CA VAL A 47 -13.15 4.13 -13.76
C VAL A 47 -14.04 2.91 -13.54
N ILE A 48 -13.54 1.88 -12.85
CA ILE A 48 -14.31 0.66 -12.57
C ILE A 48 -15.56 1.01 -11.76
N ARG A 49 -15.43 1.80 -10.69
CA ARG A 49 -16.58 2.22 -9.88
C ARG A 49 -17.60 3.00 -10.70
N TYR A 50 -17.14 3.92 -11.57
CA TYR A 50 -18.01 4.67 -12.46
C TYR A 50 -18.75 3.77 -13.45
N LEU A 51 -18.05 2.88 -14.16
CA LEU A 51 -18.66 1.92 -15.09
C LEU A 51 -19.66 1.00 -14.40
N ILE A 52 -19.33 0.53 -13.20
CA ILE A 52 -20.22 -0.28 -12.37
C ILE A 52 -21.51 0.48 -12.07
N TYR A 53 -21.43 1.74 -11.62
CA TYR A 53 -22.63 2.52 -11.32
C TYR A 53 -23.44 2.87 -12.58
N MET A 54 -22.77 3.09 -13.72
CA MET A 54 -23.45 3.35 -15.00
C MET A 54 -24.22 2.13 -15.51
N ILE A 55 -23.64 0.93 -15.39
CA ILE A 55 -24.24 -0.31 -15.92
C ILE A 55 -25.25 -0.91 -14.94
N LEU A 56 -24.91 -0.99 -13.66
CA LEU A 56 -25.67 -1.70 -12.62
C LEU A 56 -26.53 -0.76 -11.76
N GLY A 57 -26.39 0.55 -11.94
CA GLY A 57 -27.09 1.54 -11.12
C GLY A 57 -26.65 1.55 -9.65
N THR A 58 -27.31 2.41 -8.88
CA THR A 58 -27.16 2.50 -7.42
C THR A 58 -28.04 1.50 -6.67
N GLY A 59 -28.77 0.65 -7.39
CA GLY A 59 -29.66 -0.36 -6.81
C GLY A 59 -28.95 -1.25 -5.79
N MET A 60 -29.71 -1.63 -4.76
CA MET A 60 -29.32 -2.63 -3.76
C MET A 60 -29.95 -3.99 -4.05
N ASP A 61 -30.38 -4.23 -5.29
CA ASP A 61 -30.86 -5.55 -5.66
C ASP A 61 -29.75 -6.59 -5.42
N PRO A 62 -30.10 -7.80 -4.95
CA PRO A 62 -29.09 -8.78 -4.54
C PRO A 62 -28.06 -9.11 -5.63
N ILE A 63 -28.50 -9.12 -6.90
CA ILE A 63 -27.64 -9.47 -8.04
C ILE A 63 -26.61 -8.37 -8.30
N SER A 64 -27.00 -7.10 -8.30
CA SER A 64 -26.06 -6.00 -8.50
C SER A 64 -25.05 -5.90 -7.36
N VAL A 65 -25.47 -6.13 -6.10
CA VAL A 65 -24.58 -6.16 -4.94
C VAL A 65 -23.54 -7.29 -5.07
N LEU A 66 -23.97 -8.49 -5.46
CA LEU A 66 -23.07 -9.62 -5.69
C LEU A 66 -22.07 -9.33 -6.82
N LEU A 67 -22.52 -8.75 -7.93
CA LEU A 67 -21.64 -8.46 -9.06
C LEU A 67 -20.65 -7.33 -8.75
N LYS A 68 -21.10 -6.27 -8.06
CA LYS A 68 -20.24 -5.20 -7.52
C LYS A 68 -19.15 -5.78 -6.63
N GLY A 69 -19.54 -6.67 -5.71
CA GLY A 69 -18.61 -7.36 -4.81
C GLY A 69 -17.61 -8.24 -5.57
N TYR A 70 -18.07 -9.04 -6.53
CA TYR A 70 -17.19 -9.89 -7.34
C TYR A 70 -16.15 -9.08 -8.12
N LEU A 71 -16.56 -8.00 -8.80
CA LEU A 71 -15.66 -7.12 -9.53
C LEU A 71 -14.62 -6.47 -8.60
N ALA A 72 -15.05 -6.04 -7.40
CA ALA A 72 -14.14 -5.52 -6.39
C ALA A 72 -13.13 -6.57 -5.90
N LEU A 73 -13.53 -7.84 -5.75
CA LEU A 73 -12.61 -8.93 -5.42
C LEU A 73 -11.58 -9.17 -6.53
N VAL A 74 -12.00 -9.21 -7.79
CA VAL A 74 -11.11 -9.37 -8.94
C VAL A 74 -10.10 -8.21 -8.98
N TYR A 75 -10.57 -6.99 -8.77
CA TYR A 75 -9.73 -5.79 -8.68
C TYR A 75 -8.68 -5.88 -7.57
N LEU A 76 -9.09 -6.23 -6.34
CA LEU A 76 -8.18 -6.40 -5.20
C LEU A 76 -7.16 -7.51 -5.43
N TYR A 77 -7.60 -8.63 -6.01
CA TYR A 77 -6.74 -9.76 -6.35
C TYR A 77 -5.69 -9.36 -7.39
N TYR A 78 -6.09 -8.64 -8.45
CA TYR A 78 -5.20 -8.14 -9.50
C TYR A 78 -4.08 -7.27 -8.93
N PHE A 79 -4.43 -6.27 -8.12
CA PHE A 79 -3.43 -5.41 -7.47
C PHE A 79 -2.53 -6.18 -6.51
N SER A 80 -3.03 -7.25 -5.87
CA SER A 80 -2.18 -8.12 -5.08
C SER A 80 -1.13 -8.86 -5.91
N GLN A 81 -1.44 -9.27 -7.14
CA GLN A 81 -0.45 -9.86 -8.04
C GLN A 81 0.56 -8.83 -8.54
N LEU A 82 0.13 -7.61 -8.89
CA LEU A 82 1.04 -6.54 -9.31
C LEU A 82 2.11 -6.22 -8.25
N ARG A 83 1.76 -6.24 -6.96
CA ARG A 83 2.74 -6.09 -5.87
C ARG A 83 3.78 -7.20 -5.84
N LYS A 84 3.41 -8.43 -6.23
CA LYS A 84 4.35 -9.56 -6.32
C LYS A 84 5.29 -9.37 -7.51
N VAL A 85 4.77 -8.99 -8.68
CA VAL A 85 5.55 -8.76 -9.92
C VAL A 85 6.55 -7.62 -9.76
N THR A 86 6.18 -6.57 -9.04
CA THR A 86 7.07 -5.43 -8.75
C THR A 86 8.07 -5.69 -7.61
N ASN A 87 8.17 -6.93 -7.11
CA ASN A 87 9.06 -7.33 -6.02
C ASN A 87 8.93 -6.45 -4.76
N GLY A 88 7.71 -6.04 -4.43
CA GLY A 88 7.39 -5.28 -3.22
C GLY A 88 7.02 -3.83 -3.45
N GLY A 89 6.74 -3.42 -4.69
CA GLY A 89 5.98 -2.20 -4.97
C GLY A 89 4.61 -2.25 -4.31
N THR A 90 4.10 -1.11 -3.83
CA THR A 90 2.82 -1.00 -3.13
C THR A 90 2.13 0.32 -3.45
N TYR A 91 0.81 0.36 -3.28
CA TYR A 91 -0.04 1.51 -3.60
C TYR A 91 -0.69 2.13 -2.36
N ASN A 92 -0.22 1.75 -1.17
CA ASN A 92 -0.82 2.14 0.11
C ASN A 92 0.29 2.32 1.18
N PRO A 93 0.40 3.52 1.77
CA PRO A 93 1.43 3.84 2.76
C PRO A 93 1.48 2.86 3.93
N LEU A 94 0.33 2.32 4.33
CA LEU A 94 0.22 1.39 5.45
C LEU A 94 1.00 0.09 5.22
N PHE A 95 1.07 -0.40 3.97
CA PHE A 95 1.86 -1.59 3.66
C PHE A 95 3.36 -1.33 3.77
N VAL A 96 3.81 -0.15 3.34
CA VAL A 96 5.23 0.23 3.48
C VAL A 96 5.58 0.37 4.96
N LEU A 97 4.75 1.09 5.69
CA LEU A 97 5.01 1.42 7.08
C LEU A 97 5.00 0.17 7.97
N CYS A 98 4.03 -0.74 7.77
CA CYS A 98 3.95 -2.00 8.52
C CYS A 98 5.26 -2.80 8.46
N HIS A 99 5.93 -2.82 7.31
CA HIS A 99 7.22 -3.47 7.16
C HIS A 99 8.37 -2.63 7.72
N ALA A 100 8.36 -1.33 7.46
CA ALA A 100 9.45 -0.43 7.81
C ALA A 100 9.61 -0.24 9.33
N ILE A 101 8.51 -0.23 10.09
CA ILE A 101 8.55 -0.15 11.57
C ILE A 101 9.29 -1.35 12.18
N SER A 102 9.21 -2.51 11.51
CA SER A 102 9.83 -3.75 12.01
C SER A 102 11.29 -3.93 11.57
N ASP A 103 11.81 -3.01 10.76
CA ASP A 103 13.16 -3.05 10.20
C ASP A 103 14.08 -2.02 10.90
N ASN A 104 15.21 -1.68 10.30
CA ASN A 104 16.14 -0.69 10.81
C ASN A 104 15.73 0.76 10.46
N PHE A 105 16.33 1.72 11.17
CA PHE A 105 16.01 3.14 11.03
C PHE A 105 16.22 3.68 9.60
N VAL A 106 17.21 3.19 8.86
CA VAL A 106 17.45 3.62 7.46
C VAL A 106 16.31 3.18 6.54
N GLU A 107 15.83 1.95 6.69
CA GLU A 107 14.67 1.45 5.93
C GLU A 107 13.38 2.16 6.33
N PHE A 108 13.24 2.55 7.60
CA PHE A 108 12.17 3.42 8.06
C PHE A 108 12.20 4.80 7.40
N LEU A 109 13.35 5.47 7.39
CA LEU A 109 13.51 6.77 6.72
C LEU A 109 13.26 6.65 5.21
N TYR A 110 13.78 5.60 4.57
CA TYR A 110 13.55 5.33 3.15
C TYR A 110 12.05 5.13 2.84
N ALA A 111 11.33 4.44 3.71
CA ALA A 111 9.88 4.30 3.61
C ALA A 111 9.15 5.65 3.74
N VAL A 112 9.44 6.42 4.79
CA VAL A 112 8.75 7.66 5.12
C VAL A 112 9.06 8.79 4.15
N PHE A 113 10.31 8.93 3.71
CA PHE A 113 10.76 10.05 2.89
C PHE A 113 10.89 9.72 1.40
N GLY A 114 10.98 8.43 1.03
CA GLY A 114 11.04 8.02 -0.38
C GLY A 114 9.72 7.43 -0.86
N ARG A 115 9.33 6.31 -0.25
CA ARG A 115 8.24 5.47 -0.76
C ARG A 115 6.86 6.08 -0.56
N ILE A 116 6.54 6.55 0.65
CA ILE A 116 5.23 7.16 0.94
C ILE A 116 4.97 8.41 0.07
N PRO A 117 5.91 9.37 -0.06
CA PRO A 117 5.73 10.52 -0.95
C PRO A 117 5.52 10.12 -2.41
N ALA A 118 6.23 9.11 -2.90
CA ALA A 118 6.03 8.61 -4.27
C ALA A 118 4.62 8.07 -4.50
N GLN A 119 4.05 7.38 -3.51
CA GLN A 119 2.67 6.88 -3.56
C GLN A 119 1.64 8.02 -3.54
N VAL A 120 1.90 9.06 -2.73
CA VAL A 120 1.08 10.27 -2.70
C VAL A 120 1.10 10.96 -4.07
N LEU A 121 2.29 11.17 -4.66
CA LEU A 121 2.44 11.77 -5.98
C LEU A 121 1.70 10.97 -7.06
N GLY A 122 1.86 9.64 -7.07
CA GLY A 122 1.15 8.76 -8.01
C GLY A 122 -0.37 8.90 -7.86
N SER A 123 -0.87 8.96 -6.61
CA SER A 123 -2.30 9.11 -6.33
C SER A 123 -2.84 10.47 -6.80
N VAL A 124 -2.09 11.57 -6.56
CA VAL A 124 -2.44 12.91 -7.02
C VAL A 124 -2.53 12.97 -8.55
N ILE A 125 -1.53 12.40 -9.25
CA ILE A 125 -1.53 12.33 -10.72
C ILE A 125 -2.74 11.52 -11.21
N GLY A 126 -3.07 10.42 -10.53
CA GLY A 126 -4.22 9.58 -10.87
C GLY A 126 -5.55 10.32 -10.73
N VAL A 127 -5.74 11.05 -9.63
CA VAL A 127 -6.93 11.88 -9.42
C VAL A 127 -6.99 13.01 -10.45
N TRP A 128 -5.88 13.70 -10.70
CA TRP A 128 -5.81 14.76 -11.69
C TRP A 128 -6.25 14.26 -13.08
N LEU A 129 -5.75 13.09 -13.50
CA LEU A 129 -6.12 12.50 -14.78
C LEU A 129 -7.60 12.12 -14.84
N ILE A 130 -8.16 11.53 -13.77
CA ILE A 130 -9.61 11.24 -13.70
C ILE A 130 -10.43 12.52 -13.78
N ASN A 131 -10.07 13.56 -13.03
CA ASN A 131 -10.79 14.82 -13.06
C ASN A 131 -10.77 15.47 -14.44
N ALA A 132 -9.66 15.33 -15.18
CA ALA A 132 -9.52 15.86 -16.53
C ALA A 132 -10.27 15.05 -17.60
N THR A 133 -10.36 13.72 -17.44
CA THR A 133 -10.88 12.81 -18.49
C THR A 133 -12.31 12.33 -18.23
N PHE A 134 -12.65 12.03 -16.97
CA PHE A 134 -13.95 11.51 -16.55
C PHE A 134 -14.45 12.26 -15.30
N PRO A 135 -14.89 13.53 -15.43
CA PRO A 135 -15.38 14.31 -14.29
C PRO A 135 -16.54 13.64 -13.54
N ALA A 136 -17.38 12.88 -14.24
CA ALA A 136 -18.47 12.11 -13.61
C ALA A 136 -17.97 10.97 -12.70
N ALA A 137 -16.74 10.49 -12.90
CA ALA A 137 -16.07 9.50 -12.06
C ALA A 137 -15.30 10.12 -10.87
N ALA A 138 -15.20 11.45 -10.83
CA ALA A 138 -14.40 12.22 -9.87
C ALA A 138 -15.04 12.31 -8.47
N ASN A 139 -15.19 11.18 -7.79
CA ASN A 139 -15.78 11.11 -6.45
C ASN A 139 -14.73 10.68 -5.42
N GLY A 140 -14.26 11.64 -4.62
CA GLY A 140 -13.44 11.34 -3.44
C GLY A 140 -14.23 10.67 -2.32
N PRO A 141 -13.55 10.15 -1.29
CA PRO A 141 -14.21 9.67 -0.08
C PRO A 141 -14.99 10.78 0.61
N ARG A 142 -16.08 10.40 1.28
CA ARG A 142 -16.93 11.31 2.03
C ARG A 142 -16.97 10.85 3.48
N LEU A 143 -16.72 11.79 4.39
CA LEU A 143 -16.93 11.61 5.80
C LEU A 143 -18.36 12.05 6.11
N ASN A 144 -19.19 11.11 6.57
CA ASN A 144 -20.61 11.36 6.86
C ASN A 144 -20.89 11.54 8.36
N VAL A 145 -19.83 11.53 9.18
CA VAL A 145 -19.88 11.52 10.65
C VAL A 145 -18.89 12.52 11.24
N ASP A 146 -18.95 12.73 12.56
CA ASP A 146 -17.95 13.54 13.26
C ASP A 146 -16.52 12.98 13.06
N VAL A 147 -15.55 13.89 13.09
CA VAL A 147 -14.12 13.59 12.92
C VAL A 147 -13.65 12.50 13.88
N SER A 148 -14.05 12.58 15.16
CA SER A 148 -13.60 11.64 16.18
C SER A 148 -14.14 10.23 15.91
N TYR A 149 -15.41 10.15 15.54
CA TYR A 149 -16.06 8.88 15.21
C TYR A 149 -15.51 8.30 13.90
N GLY A 150 -15.30 9.14 12.87
CA GLY A 150 -14.67 8.73 11.62
C GLY A 150 -13.26 8.20 11.81
N ALA A 151 -12.45 8.88 12.64
CA ALA A 151 -11.10 8.45 12.97
C ALA A 151 -11.10 7.11 13.69
N LEU A 152 -12.02 6.90 14.64
CA LEU A 152 -12.19 5.62 15.32
C LEU A 152 -12.54 4.50 14.33
N ILE A 153 -13.47 4.74 13.39
CA ILE A 153 -13.87 3.74 12.39
C ILE A 153 -12.74 3.41 11.42
N GLU A 154 -12.08 4.41 10.82
CA GLU A 154 -10.92 4.18 9.93
C GLU A 154 -9.77 3.49 10.66
N GLY A 155 -9.52 3.85 11.93
CA GLY A 155 -8.55 3.19 12.78
C GLY A 155 -8.89 1.71 13.02
N LEU A 156 -10.12 1.39 13.41
CA LEU A 156 -10.57 0.03 13.69
C LEU A 156 -10.53 -0.88 12.44
N ILE A 157 -11.02 -0.40 11.30
CA ILE A 157 -10.97 -1.20 10.06
C ILE A 157 -9.53 -1.39 9.59
N THR A 158 -8.67 -0.38 9.77
CA THR A 158 -7.24 -0.48 9.46
C THR A 158 -6.55 -1.49 10.37
N PHE A 159 -6.83 -1.43 11.67
CA PHE A 159 -6.34 -2.39 12.65
C PHE A 159 -6.72 -3.84 12.26
N ALA A 160 -8.00 -4.06 11.95
CA ALA A 160 -8.50 -5.37 11.55
C ALA A 160 -7.82 -5.90 10.29
N ILE A 161 -7.67 -5.09 9.23
CA ILE A 161 -7.07 -5.57 7.98
C ILE A 161 -5.57 -5.85 8.12
N ILE A 162 -4.85 -5.10 8.95
CA ILE A 162 -3.43 -5.34 9.19
C ILE A 162 -3.22 -6.62 10.01
N ILE A 163 -4.05 -6.87 11.03
CA ILE A 163 -4.03 -8.14 11.78
C ILE A 163 -4.28 -9.32 10.85
N VAL A 164 -5.32 -9.24 10.01
CA VAL A 164 -5.62 -10.29 9.03
C VAL A 164 -4.43 -10.50 8.10
N SER A 165 -3.84 -9.43 7.57
CA SER A 165 -2.69 -9.49 6.67
C SER A 165 -1.47 -10.15 7.32
N LEU A 166 -1.11 -9.75 8.55
CA LEU A 166 0.01 -10.32 9.29
C LEU A 166 -0.25 -11.76 9.74
N GLY A 167 -1.47 -12.07 10.19
CA GLY A 167 -1.88 -13.42 10.55
C GLY A 167 -1.76 -14.40 9.38
N LEU A 168 -2.21 -13.98 8.19
CA LEU A 168 -2.08 -14.77 6.97
C LEU A 168 -0.63 -14.97 6.52
N ASN A 169 0.28 -14.04 6.85
CA ASN A 169 1.70 -14.18 6.54
C ASN A 169 2.41 -15.31 7.31
N LYS A 170 1.81 -15.85 8.39
CA LYS A 170 2.37 -16.99 9.14
C LYS A 170 2.34 -18.32 8.39
N PHE A 171 1.40 -18.48 7.47
CA PHE A 171 1.23 -19.73 6.71
C PHE A 171 2.22 -19.78 5.51
N PRO A 172 2.43 -20.90 4.80
CA PRO A 172 3.21 -20.94 3.55
C PRO A 172 2.52 -20.19 2.40
N ARG A 173 3.26 -19.70 1.40
CA ARG A 173 2.71 -18.90 0.28
C ARG A 173 1.65 -19.69 -0.49
N SER A 174 0.38 -19.27 -0.42
CA SER A 174 -0.72 -19.85 -1.17
C SER A 174 -1.65 -18.76 -1.73
N SER A 175 -2.25 -19.03 -2.89
CA SER A 175 -3.24 -18.15 -3.51
C SER A 175 -4.46 -17.90 -2.62
N HIS A 176 -4.83 -18.88 -1.79
CA HIS A 176 -5.95 -18.81 -0.85
C HIS A 176 -5.85 -17.62 0.11
N LYS A 177 -4.64 -17.27 0.57
CA LYS A 177 -4.46 -16.09 1.44
C LYS A 177 -4.77 -14.79 0.76
N THR A 178 -4.40 -14.68 -0.52
CA THR A 178 -4.68 -13.48 -1.29
C THR A 178 -6.19 -13.31 -1.44
N TRP A 179 -6.93 -14.41 -1.62
CA TRP A 179 -8.39 -14.42 -1.62
C TRP A 179 -8.96 -14.02 -0.26
N ILE A 180 -8.53 -14.65 0.84
CA ILE A 180 -9.01 -14.33 2.20
C ILE A 180 -8.75 -12.86 2.54
N SER A 181 -7.54 -12.35 2.25
CA SER A 181 -7.19 -10.95 2.48
C SER A 181 -8.03 -9.99 1.63
N SER A 182 -8.29 -10.33 0.37
CA SER A 182 -9.13 -9.51 -0.52
C SER A 182 -10.59 -9.50 -0.05
N PHE A 183 -11.11 -10.66 0.40
CA PHE A 183 -12.45 -10.76 0.94
C PHE A 183 -12.61 -9.98 2.25
N ALA A 184 -11.68 -10.12 3.18
CA ALA A 184 -11.67 -9.35 4.43
C ALA A 184 -11.61 -7.84 4.15
N LYS A 185 -10.76 -7.41 3.20
CA LYS A 185 -10.67 -6.01 2.80
C LYS A 185 -11.98 -5.49 2.18
N LEU A 186 -12.61 -6.29 1.32
CA LEU A 186 -13.89 -5.92 0.72
C LEU A 186 -15.00 -5.81 1.78
N ALA A 187 -15.11 -6.78 2.68
CA ALA A 187 -16.10 -6.76 3.76
C ALA A 187 -15.94 -5.51 4.64
N LEU A 188 -14.71 -5.21 5.08
CA LEU A 188 -14.41 -4.01 5.87
C LEU A 188 -14.68 -2.71 5.09
N HIS A 189 -14.36 -2.69 3.80
CA HIS A 189 -14.65 -1.54 2.94
C HIS A 189 -16.17 -1.29 2.84
N VAL A 190 -16.97 -2.32 2.60
CA VAL A 190 -18.43 -2.21 2.54
C VAL A 190 -18.98 -1.69 3.88
N LEU A 191 -18.53 -2.25 5.01
CA LEU A 191 -18.96 -1.82 6.34
C LEU A 191 -18.65 -0.35 6.65
N ALA A 192 -17.50 0.15 6.19
CA ALA A 192 -17.07 1.52 6.46
C ALA A 192 -17.44 2.54 5.36
N SER A 193 -17.90 2.07 4.20
CA SER A 193 -18.12 2.90 3.02
C SER A 193 -19.13 4.03 3.27
N ASP A 194 -20.23 3.73 3.97
CA ASP A 194 -21.29 4.71 4.27
C ASP A 194 -20.92 5.67 5.42
N ILE A 195 -19.87 5.37 6.18
CA ILE A 195 -19.45 6.17 7.35
C ILE A 195 -18.28 7.10 6.98
N THR A 196 -17.20 6.53 6.46
CA THR A 196 -15.93 7.24 6.19
C THR A 196 -15.49 7.14 4.73
N GLY A 197 -16.22 6.41 3.88
CA GLY A 197 -15.77 6.00 2.56
C GLY A 197 -14.85 4.76 2.57
N GLY A 198 -14.47 4.25 3.75
CA GLY A 198 -13.72 3.01 3.94
C GLY A 198 -12.43 2.91 3.13
N VAL A 199 -11.68 4.02 3.02
CA VAL A 199 -10.59 4.13 2.04
C VAL A 199 -9.43 3.23 2.42
N MET A 200 -9.09 3.18 3.73
CA MET A 200 -7.97 2.41 4.27
C MET A 200 -6.68 2.58 3.45
N ASN A 201 -6.47 3.76 2.87
CA ASN A 201 -5.33 4.11 2.00
C ASN A 201 -5.06 5.62 2.06
N PRO A 202 -4.13 6.07 2.93
CA PRO A 202 -3.83 7.49 3.10
C PRO A 202 -3.41 8.20 1.82
N ALA A 203 -2.60 7.56 0.95
CA ALA A 203 -2.14 8.17 -0.30
C ALA A 203 -3.30 8.43 -1.27
N SER A 204 -4.20 7.46 -1.42
CA SER A 204 -5.39 7.60 -2.25
C SER A 204 -6.35 8.65 -1.69
N ALA A 205 -6.56 8.68 -0.37
CA ALA A 205 -7.39 9.69 0.28
C ALA A 205 -6.81 11.11 0.07
N PHE A 206 -5.49 11.25 0.24
CA PHE A 206 -4.79 12.51 0.03
C PHE A 206 -4.92 13.00 -1.42
N GLY A 207 -4.79 12.13 -2.42
CA GLY A 207 -4.94 12.50 -3.83
C GLY A 207 -6.29 13.19 -4.10
N TRP A 208 -7.38 12.65 -3.54
CA TRP A 208 -8.71 13.24 -3.66
C TRP A 208 -8.85 14.55 -2.88
N ALA A 209 -8.36 14.58 -1.64
CA ALA A 209 -8.40 15.78 -0.81
C ALA A 209 -7.56 16.92 -1.41
N TYR A 210 -6.45 16.60 -2.07
CA TYR A 210 -5.59 17.56 -2.74
C TYR A 210 -6.31 18.24 -3.89
N ALA A 211 -6.95 17.45 -4.77
CA ALA A 211 -7.73 17.98 -5.88
C ALA A 211 -8.94 18.83 -5.44
N GLN A 212 -9.45 18.62 -4.23
CA GLN A 212 -10.55 19.39 -3.65
C GLN A 212 -10.09 20.57 -2.77
N GLY A 213 -8.79 20.79 -2.61
CA GLY A 213 -8.25 21.81 -1.70
C GLY A 213 -8.46 21.51 -0.21
N LYS A 214 -8.82 20.27 0.16
CA LYS A 214 -9.14 19.83 1.53
C LYS A 214 -8.03 19.01 2.22
N HIS A 215 -6.88 18.84 1.56
CA HIS A 215 -5.79 17.98 2.06
C HIS A 215 -5.15 18.45 3.38
N LEU A 216 -5.30 19.71 3.75
CA LEU A 216 -4.79 20.28 5.01
C LEU A 216 -5.87 20.39 6.11
N THR A 217 -7.09 19.92 5.88
CA THR A 217 -8.12 19.99 6.91
C THR A 217 -7.81 19.04 8.06
N LYS A 218 -8.17 19.43 9.28
CA LYS A 218 -8.04 18.57 10.47
C LYS A 218 -8.77 17.24 10.27
N GLU A 219 -9.95 17.29 9.68
CA GLU A 219 -10.75 16.10 9.37
C GLU A 219 -9.96 15.10 8.52
N HIS A 220 -9.34 15.59 7.43
CA HIS A 220 -8.59 14.74 6.52
C HIS A 220 -7.37 14.12 7.20
N LEU A 221 -6.58 14.96 7.90
CA LEU A 221 -5.35 14.53 8.56
C LEU A 221 -5.63 13.56 9.72
N CYS A 222 -6.64 13.82 10.55
CA CYS A 222 -6.98 12.95 11.67
C CYS A 222 -7.56 11.60 11.19
N VAL A 223 -8.53 11.65 10.27
CA VAL A 223 -9.30 10.46 9.89
C VAL A 223 -8.52 9.55 8.92
N TYR A 224 -7.88 10.11 7.90
CA TYR A 224 -7.30 9.31 6.82
C TYR A 224 -5.78 9.14 6.90
N TRP A 225 -5.10 9.92 7.75
CA TRP A 225 -3.67 9.73 8.02
C TRP A 225 -3.45 9.22 9.44
N LEU A 226 -3.77 10.01 10.46
CA LEU A 226 -3.39 9.71 11.84
C LEU A 226 -3.97 8.38 12.33
N ALA A 227 -5.30 8.20 12.22
CA ALA A 227 -5.95 6.99 12.71
C ALA A 227 -5.44 5.69 12.04
N PRO A 228 -5.32 5.61 10.69
CA PRO A 228 -4.72 4.44 10.05
C PRO A 228 -3.24 4.20 10.42
N LEU A 229 -2.46 5.26 10.61
CA LEU A 229 -1.06 5.15 11.03
C LEU A 229 -0.93 4.62 12.47
N GLU A 230 -1.71 5.18 13.40
CA GLU A 230 -1.76 4.73 14.80
C GLU A 230 -2.19 3.27 14.89
N ALA A 231 -3.25 2.88 14.15
CA ALA A 231 -3.67 1.50 14.07
C ALA A 231 -2.56 0.57 13.56
N THR A 232 -1.81 0.99 12.53
CA THR A 232 -0.68 0.22 12.00
C THR A 232 0.43 0.05 13.05
N LEU A 233 0.78 1.13 13.74
CA LEU A 233 1.79 1.12 14.81
C LEU A 233 1.38 0.19 15.95
N LEU A 234 0.14 0.29 16.43
CA LEU A 234 -0.41 -0.55 17.49
C LEU A 234 -0.37 -2.03 17.10
N VAL A 235 -0.77 -2.39 15.88
CA VAL A 235 -0.74 -3.79 15.42
C VAL A 235 0.69 -4.32 15.34
N VAL A 236 1.62 -3.54 14.78
CA VAL A 236 3.03 -3.96 14.68
C VAL A 236 3.62 -4.13 16.07
N TRP A 237 3.34 -3.21 16.99
CA TRP A 237 3.78 -3.29 18.38
C TRP A 237 3.23 -4.54 19.08
N ILE A 238 1.91 -4.79 19.03
CA ILE A 238 1.29 -6.00 19.58
C ILE A 238 1.91 -7.26 18.96
N CYS A 239 2.05 -7.30 17.64
CA CYS A 239 2.67 -8.43 16.96
C CYS A 239 4.12 -8.62 17.40
N SER A 240 4.89 -7.55 17.60
CA SER A 240 6.28 -7.66 18.06
C SER A 240 6.41 -8.30 19.45
N LEU A 241 5.40 -8.12 20.32
CA LEU A 241 5.36 -8.73 21.64
C LEU A 241 5.03 -10.23 21.60
N PHE A 242 4.15 -10.65 20.68
CA PHE A 242 3.62 -12.02 20.66
C PHE A 242 4.12 -12.89 19.50
N ILE A 243 4.75 -12.30 18.47
CA ILE A 243 5.05 -12.94 17.19
C ILE A 243 6.42 -12.46 16.68
N LYS A 244 7.33 -13.40 16.35
CA LYS A 244 8.52 -13.05 15.55
C LYS A 244 8.05 -12.65 14.15
N LEU A 245 8.05 -11.34 13.86
CA LEU A 245 7.71 -10.83 12.54
C LEU A 245 8.70 -11.38 11.50
N PRO A 246 8.22 -11.92 10.37
CA PRO A 246 9.10 -12.42 9.33
C PRO A 246 9.90 -11.25 8.75
N LYS A 247 11.21 -11.24 8.99
CA LYS A 247 12.13 -10.28 8.35
C LYS A 247 12.07 -10.47 6.83
N ARG A 248 12.01 -9.37 6.07
CA ARG A 248 12.06 -9.42 4.61
C ARG A 248 13.43 -9.99 4.21
N LYS A 249 13.49 -11.26 3.79
CA LYS A 249 14.71 -11.83 3.22
C LYS A 249 15.05 -11.03 1.97
N ARG A 250 16.19 -10.33 1.96
CA ARG A 250 16.73 -9.70 0.75
C ARG A 250 17.04 -10.81 -0.24
N GLN A 251 16.41 -10.82 -1.42
CA GLN A 251 16.67 -11.83 -2.46
C GLN A 251 18.16 -11.87 -2.88
N HIS A 252 18.89 -10.76 -2.71
CA HIS A 252 20.34 -10.70 -2.93
C HIS A 252 21.13 -11.69 -2.04
N GLU A 253 20.66 -12.01 -0.82
CA GLU A 253 21.32 -13.01 0.03
C GLU A 253 21.11 -14.45 -0.46
N MET A 254 20.04 -14.72 -1.21
CA MET A 254 19.81 -16.05 -1.80
C MET A 254 20.57 -16.22 -3.12
N GLN A 255 20.61 -15.18 -3.96
CA GLN A 255 21.39 -15.21 -5.20
C GLN A 255 22.91 -15.32 -4.96
N TYR A 256 23.40 -14.86 -3.80
CA TYR A 256 24.80 -15.04 -3.41
C TYR A 256 25.10 -16.44 -2.84
N LYS A 257 24.15 -17.05 -2.12
CA LYS A 257 24.28 -18.44 -1.65
C LYS A 257 24.30 -19.44 -2.80
N ASP A 258 23.52 -19.21 -3.84
CA ASP A 258 23.50 -20.06 -5.03
C ASP A 258 24.70 -19.85 -5.96
N LYS A 259 25.49 -18.78 -5.75
CA LYS A 259 26.75 -18.52 -6.48
C LYS A 259 28.01 -18.99 -5.73
N LEU A 260 27.86 -19.45 -4.49
CA LEU A 260 28.96 -19.93 -3.63
C LEU A 260 28.90 -21.46 -3.39
N VAL A 261 28.03 -22.16 -4.13
CA VAL A 261 27.95 -23.62 -4.23
C VAL A 261 28.30 -24.00 -5.66
#